data_AF-A0A524JQ21-F1
#
_entry.id   AF-A0A524JQ21-F1
#
_cell.length_a   1.000
_cell.length_b   1.000
_cell.length_c   1.000
_cell.angle_alpha   90.00
_cell.angle_beta   90.00
_cell.angle_gamma   90.00
#
_symmetry.space_group_name_H-M   'P 1'
#
loop_
_entity.id
_entity.type
_entity.pdbx_description
1 polymer ?
#
loop_
_entity_poly.entity_id
_entity_poly.type
_entity_poly.pdbx_seq_one_letter_code
_entity_poly.pdbx_strand_id
1 'polypeptide(L)'
;MSLAILQNNSFLKELVFKVWLWDAKFKIKRISKYLSHKDKILDIGTGPGSVCLLMQREGYNLTPVDVIDQALSTEVKPQIYDGKKLPYNNSSFDTALILTVLHHTSNPEKVLSEAKRVSKK
;
A
#
# COMPACT_ATOMS: atom_id res chain seq x y z
N MET A 1 -9.48 13.99 -5.65
CA MET A 1 -10.90 13.62 -5.90
C MET A 1 -11.30 12.65 -4.79
N SER A 2 -12.21 13.02 -3.89
CA SER A 2 -12.48 12.19 -2.71
C SER A 2 -13.15 10.87 -3.12
N LEU A 3 -12.55 9.75 -2.71
CA LEU A 3 -13.07 8.41 -2.92
C LEU A 3 -14.40 8.14 -2.22
N ALA A 4 -14.84 9.05 -1.34
CA ALA A 4 -16.12 8.99 -0.65
C ALA A 4 -17.32 8.79 -1.59
N ILE A 5 -17.28 9.37 -2.81
CA ILE A 5 -18.37 9.22 -3.80
C ILE A 5 -18.52 7.76 -4.25
N LEU A 6 -17.43 6.99 -4.26
CA LEU A 6 -17.43 5.58 -4.68
C LEU A 6 -18.00 4.64 -3.60
N GLN A 7 -18.12 5.10 -2.35
CA GLN A 7 -18.66 4.24 -1.29
C GLN A 7 -20.18 4.03 -1.43
N ASN A 8 -20.89 4.94 -2.09
CA ASN A 8 -22.36 4.89 -2.22
C ASN A 8 -22.85 4.18 -3.49
N ASN A 9 -21.98 3.74 -4.39
CA ASN A 9 -22.37 3.04 -5.62
C ASN A 9 -21.44 1.86 -5.90
N SER A 10 -21.90 0.65 -5.59
CA SER A 10 -21.13 -0.59 -5.71
C SER A 10 -20.64 -0.86 -7.15
N PHE A 11 -21.46 -0.54 -8.15
CA PHE A 11 -21.10 -0.72 -9.56
C PHE A 11 -19.99 0.24 -10.01
N LEU A 12 -20.12 1.53 -9.69
CA LEU A 12 -19.10 2.52 -10.03
C LEU A 12 -17.78 2.22 -9.28
N LYS A 13 -17.86 1.81 -8.01
CA LYS A 13 -16.73 1.35 -7.22
C LYS A 13 -15.99 0.21 -7.93
N GLU A 14 -16.72 -0.81 -8.40
CA GLU A 14 -16.13 -1.94 -9.10
C GLU A 14 -15.45 -1.52 -10.41
N LEU A 15 -16.09 -0.65 -11.20
CA LEU A 15 -15.52 -0.16 -12.45
C LEU A 15 -14.21 0.63 -12.22
N VAL A 16 -14.22 1.55 -11.25
CA VAL A 16 -13.02 2.32 -10.89
C VAL A 16 -11.93 1.39 -10.36
N PHE A 17 -12.28 0.42 -9.52
CA PHE A 17 -11.30 -0.52 -9.00
C PHE A 17 -10.68 -1.37 -10.11
N LYS A 18 -11.44 -1.79 -11.14
CA LYS A 18 -10.89 -2.48 -12.33
C LYS A 18 -9.83 -1.64 -13.04
N VAL A 19 -10.04 -0.33 -13.18
CA VAL A 19 -9.03 0.58 -13.76
C VAL A 19 -7.76 0.62 -12.90
N TRP A 20 -7.89 0.67 -11.57
CA TRP A 20 -6.70 0.63 -10.70
C TRP A 20 -6.03 -0.73 -10.62
N LEU A 21 -6.76 -1.83 -10.80
CA LEU A 21 -6.17 -3.16 -10.95
C LEU A 21 -5.36 -3.24 -12.25
N TRP A 22 -5.83 -2.61 -13.33
CA TRP A 22 -5.08 -2.51 -14.58
C TRP A 22 -3.79 -1.70 -14.39
N ASP A 23 -3.86 -0.50 -13.80
CA ASP A 23 -2.67 0.31 -13.47
C ASP A 23 -1.70 -0.42 -12.53
N ALA A 24 -2.22 -1.12 -11.51
CA ALA A 24 -1.42 -1.91 -10.58
C ALA A 24 -0.58 -2.99 -11.28
N LYS A 25 -1.10 -3.65 -12.32
CA LYS A 25 -0.32 -4.63 -13.11
C LYS A 25 0.94 -4.02 -13.72
N PHE A 26 0.87 -2.78 -14.23
CA PHE A 26 2.05 -2.10 -14.78
C PHE A 26 3.05 -1.74 -13.69
N LYS A 27 2.57 -1.28 -12.54
CA LYS A 27 3.43 -0.98 -11.38
C LYS A 27 4.14 -2.25 -10.89
N ILE A 28 3.40 -3.34 -10.69
CA ILE A 28 3.93 -4.64 -10.23
C ILE A 28 5.02 -5.14 -11.18
N LYS A 29 4.78 -5.10 -12.50
CA LYS A 29 5.77 -5.52 -13.50
C LYS A 29 7.12 -4.79 -13.37
N ARG A 30 7.13 -3.53 -12.93
CA ARG A 30 8.35 -2.72 -12.78
C ARG A 30 9.11 -3.03 -11.49
N ILE A 31 8.40 -3.39 -10.43
CA ILE A 31 8.97 -3.56 -9.09
C ILE A 31 9.24 -5.01 -8.71
N SER A 32 8.54 -5.98 -9.31
CA SER A 32 8.57 -7.39 -8.88
C SER A 32 9.97 -7.99 -8.88
N LYS A 33 10.84 -7.60 -9.82
CA LYS A 33 12.24 -8.06 -9.87
C LYS A 33 13.10 -7.65 -8.66
N TYR A 34 12.64 -6.69 -7.84
CA TYR A 34 13.33 -6.25 -6.63
C TYR A 34 12.73 -6.86 -5.35
N LEU A 35 11.66 -7.63 -5.50
CA LEU A 35 10.89 -8.19 -4.40
C LEU A 35 11.07 -9.71 -4.36
N SER A 36 11.06 -10.26 -3.16
CA SER A 36 11.11 -11.71 -2.92
C SER A 36 9.81 -12.16 -2.29
N HIS A 37 9.29 -13.33 -2.71
CA HIS A 37 8.16 -13.96 -2.05
C HIS A 37 8.45 -14.37 -0.60
N LYS A 38 9.73 -14.44 -0.22
CA LYS A 38 10.14 -14.74 1.16
C LYS A 38 10.17 -13.51 2.06
N ASP A 39 10.18 -12.31 1.48
CA ASP A 39 10.26 -11.08 2.25
C ASP A 39 8.93 -10.81 2.97
N LYS A 40 9.02 -10.35 4.21
CA LYS A 40 7.93 -9.64 4.85
C LYS A 40 7.92 -8.19 4.37
N ILE A 41 6.90 -7.82 3.61
CA ILE A 41 6.81 -6.53 2.91
C ILE A 41 5.80 -5.63 3.62
N LEU A 42 6.21 -4.39 3.93
CA LEU A 42 5.30 -3.36 4.41
C LEU A 42 4.85 -2.49 3.23
N ASP A 43 3.56 -2.41 2.95
CA ASP A 43 2.98 -1.52 1.93
C ASP A 43 2.51 -0.22 2.60
N ILE A 44 3.32 0.83 2.48
CA ILE A 44 3.08 2.13 3.14
C ILE A 44 2.27 3.01 2.21
N GLY A 45 1.09 3.44 2.67
CA GLY A 45 0.14 4.24 1.92
C GLY A 45 -0.60 3.40 0.87
N THR A 46 -1.22 2.31 1.34
CA THR A 46 -1.94 1.31 0.53
C THR A 46 -3.03 1.91 -0.37
N GLY A 47 -3.63 3.05 0.02
CA GLY A 47 -4.66 3.72 -0.76
C GLY A 47 -5.81 2.77 -1.13
N PRO A 48 -6.22 2.70 -2.41
CA PRO A 48 -7.27 1.77 -2.86
C PRO A 48 -6.97 0.28 -2.68
N GLY A 49 -5.74 -0.10 -2.40
CA GLY A 49 -5.32 -1.48 -2.18
C GLY A 49 -5.14 -2.32 -3.44
N SER A 50 -5.15 -1.73 -4.65
CA SER A 50 -5.07 -2.50 -5.90
C SER A 50 -3.74 -3.26 -6.07
N VAL A 51 -2.61 -2.63 -5.73
CA VAL A 51 -1.29 -3.28 -5.77
C VAL A 51 -1.20 -4.36 -4.68
N CYS A 52 -1.56 -4.01 -3.44
CA CYS A 52 -1.56 -4.94 -2.31
C CYS A 52 -2.37 -6.21 -2.63
N LEU A 53 -3.59 -6.04 -3.14
CA LEU A 53 -4.49 -7.14 -3.49
C LEU A 53 -3.87 -8.09 -4.52
N LEU A 54 -3.35 -7.54 -5.63
CA LEU A 54 -2.78 -8.36 -6.69
C LEU A 54 -1.53 -9.10 -6.21
N MET A 55 -0.65 -8.43 -5.46
CA MET A 55 0.57 -9.04 -4.95
C MET A 55 0.30 -10.09 -3.87
N GLN A 56 -0.66 -9.88 -2.97
CA GLN A 56 -1.08 -10.90 -2.01
C GLN A 56 -1.62 -12.15 -2.72
N ARG A 57 -2.40 -11.97 -3.79
CA ARG A 57 -2.90 -13.07 -4.63
C ARG A 57 -1.80 -13.79 -5.42
N GLU A 58 -0.69 -13.12 -5.71
CA GLU A 58 0.53 -13.72 -6.25
C GLU A 58 1.41 -14.40 -5.18
N GLY A 59 0.98 -14.41 -3.91
CA GLY A 59 1.67 -15.09 -2.82
C GLY A 59 2.77 -14.26 -2.15
N TYR A 60 2.79 -12.94 -2.31
CA TYR A 60 3.66 -12.07 -1.53
C TYR A 60 3.09 -11.82 -0.13
N ASN A 61 3.97 -11.73 0.88
CA ASN A 61 3.61 -11.44 2.26
C ASN A 61 3.58 -9.93 2.53
N LEU A 62 2.48 -9.26 2.15
CA LEU A 62 2.28 -7.82 2.36
C LEU A 62 1.48 -7.53 3.62
N THR A 63 1.95 -6.55 4.39
CA THR A 63 1.21 -5.88 5.46
C THR A 63 0.86 -4.46 4.99
N PRO A 64 -0.42 -4.14 4.72
CA PRO A 64 -0.85 -2.81 4.30
C PRO A 64 -0.98 -1.84 5.48
N VAL A 65 -0.52 -0.60 5.31
CA VAL A 65 -0.73 0.51 6.25
C VAL A 65 -1.10 1.80 5.54
N ASP A 66 -1.95 2.60 6.17
CA ASP A 66 -2.35 3.91 5.65
C ASP A 66 -2.77 4.83 6.81
N VAL A 67 -2.87 6.13 6.56
CA VAL A 67 -3.42 7.10 7.53
C VAL A 67 -4.94 7.17 7.45
N ILE A 68 -5.53 6.70 6.36
CA ILE A 68 -6.97 6.61 6.13
C ILE A 68 -7.33 5.32 5.40
N ASP A 69 -8.47 4.71 5.72
CA ASP A 69 -8.93 3.53 5.00
C ASP A 69 -9.58 3.94 3.67
N GLN A 70 -8.92 3.60 2.58
CA GLN A 70 -9.40 3.80 1.22
C GLN A 70 -9.55 2.50 0.43
N ALA A 71 -9.37 1.34 1.09
CA ALA A 71 -9.36 0.06 0.41
C ALA A 71 -10.70 -0.21 -0.28
N LEU A 72 -10.65 -0.56 -1.57
CA LEU A 72 -11.88 -0.88 -2.31
C LEU A 72 -12.26 -2.35 -2.23
N SER A 73 -11.31 -3.24 -1.90
CA SER A 73 -11.54 -4.66 -1.64
C SER A 73 -11.50 -4.97 -0.14
N THR A 74 -12.40 -5.83 0.32
CA THR A 74 -12.45 -6.32 1.71
C THR A 74 -11.32 -7.28 2.07
N GLU A 75 -10.60 -7.80 1.07
CA GLU A 75 -9.39 -8.62 1.25
C GLU A 75 -8.20 -7.79 1.75
N VAL A 76 -8.18 -6.48 1.45
CA VAL A 76 -7.11 -5.56 1.87
C VAL A 76 -7.62 -4.75 3.04
N LYS A 77 -6.96 -4.92 4.20
CA LYS A 77 -7.32 -4.24 5.45
C LYS A 77 -6.11 -3.47 5.96
N PRO A 78 -5.92 -2.21 5.53
CA PRO A 78 -4.79 -1.42 5.99
C PRO A 78 -4.88 -1.19 7.50
N GLN A 79 -3.76 -1.38 8.21
CA GLN A 79 -3.66 -0.92 9.57
C GLN A 79 -3.53 0.60 9.57
N ILE A 80 -4.47 1.27 10.22
CA ILE A 80 -4.51 2.73 10.30
C ILE A 80 -3.53 3.24 11.36
N TYR A 81 -2.75 4.27 11.01
CA TYR A 81 -1.81 4.93 11.91
C TYR A 81 -1.87 6.46 11.77
N ASP A 82 -1.08 7.17 12.60
CA ASP A 82 -1.17 8.63 12.77
C ASP A 82 -0.41 9.45 11.71
N GLY A 83 0.24 8.81 10.74
CA GLY A 83 1.07 9.48 9.73
C GLY A 83 2.43 9.97 10.23
N LYS A 84 2.76 9.74 11.51
CA LYS A 84 3.99 10.22 12.14
C LYS A 84 4.94 9.07 12.48
N LYS A 85 4.43 8.00 13.09
CA LYS A 85 5.24 6.86 13.51
C LYS A 85 4.56 5.55 13.16
N LEU A 86 5.24 4.72 12.38
CA LEU A 86 4.75 3.39 12.04
C LEU A 86 4.69 2.51 13.30
N PRO A 87 3.58 1.77 13.52
CA PRO A 87 3.34 0.99 14.74
C PRO A 87 4.12 -0.34 14.78
N TYR A 88 5.39 -0.30 14.39
CA TYR A 88 6.28 -1.46 14.31
C TYR A 88 7.65 -1.15 14.89
N ASN A 89 8.30 -2.21 15.39
CA ASN A 89 9.68 -2.14 15.89
C ASN A 89 10.67 -1.97 14.73
N ASN A 90 11.90 -1.60 15.06
CA ASN A 90 12.96 -1.46 14.06
C ASN A 90 13.19 -2.79 13.33
N SER A 91 13.42 -2.73 12.02
CA SER A 91 13.74 -3.89 11.18
C SER A 91 12.74 -5.07 11.28
N SER A 92 11.47 -4.78 11.56
CA SER A 92 10.38 -5.76 11.64
C SER A 92 9.93 -6.30 10.28
N PHE A 93 10.38 -5.66 9.19
CA PHE A 93 10.09 -6.00 7.80
C PHE A 93 11.40 -6.14 7.02
N ASP A 94 11.40 -6.97 5.98
CA ASP A 94 12.55 -7.10 5.10
C ASP A 94 12.56 -5.95 4.08
N THR A 95 11.39 -5.62 3.53
CA THR A 95 11.22 -4.57 2.51
C THR A 95 10.09 -3.62 2.90
N ALA A 96 10.29 -2.32 2.72
CA ALA A 96 9.21 -1.32 2.72
C ALA A 96 8.92 -0.86 1.29
N LEU A 97 7.63 -0.84 0.93
CA LEU A 97 7.13 -0.42 -0.37
C LEU A 97 6.40 0.93 -0.20
N ILE A 98 6.79 1.92 -0.99
CA ILE A 98 6.17 3.24 -1.02
C ILE A 98 5.84 3.56 -2.48
N LEU A 99 4.60 3.33 -2.91
CA LEU A 99 4.18 3.53 -4.30
C LEU A 99 3.21 4.70 -4.42
N THR A 100 3.64 5.76 -5.09
CA THR A 100 2.80 6.95 -5.35
C THR A 100 2.24 7.60 -4.07
N VAL A 101 3.03 7.65 -2.99
CA VAL A 101 2.60 8.19 -1.68
C VAL A 101 3.27 9.51 -1.31
N LEU A 102 4.56 9.68 -1.60
CA LEU A 102 5.36 10.78 -1.03
C LEU A 102 4.86 12.18 -1.39
N HIS A 103 4.11 12.34 -2.49
CA HIS A 103 3.50 13.62 -2.89
C HIS A 103 2.21 13.97 -2.12
N HIS A 104 1.71 13.07 -1.27
CA HIS A 104 0.54 13.28 -0.41
C HIS A 104 0.89 13.77 1.00
N THR A 105 2.19 13.85 1.33
CA THR A 105 2.65 14.30 2.65
C THR A 105 3.45 15.59 2.55
N SER A 106 3.34 16.45 3.56
CA SER A 106 4.18 17.64 3.70
C SER A 106 5.58 17.33 4.24
N ASN A 107 5.83 16.10 4.71
CA ASN A 107 7.11 15.68 5.29
C ASN A 107 7.56 14.32 4.72
N PRO A 108 7.88 14.22 3.41
CA PRO A 108 8.28 12.96 2.79
C PRO A 108 9.53 12.32 3.43
N GLU A 109 10.45 13.12 3.96
CA GLU A 109 11.65 12.66 4.65
C GLU A 109 11.32 11.87 5.92
N LYS A 110 10.26 12.26 6.65
CA LYS A 110 9.82 11.53 7.85
C LYS A 110 9.25 10.16 7.48
N VAL A 111 8.49 10.07 6.40
CA VAL A 111 7.96 8.78 5.89
C VAL A 111 9.12 7.88 5.47
N LEU A 112 10.10 8.41 4.74
CA LEU A 112 11.30 7.66 4.36
C LEU A 112 12.13 7.21 5.58
N SER A 113 12.28 8.09 6.58
CA SER A 113 12.97 7.75 7.83
C SER A 113 12.26 6.63 8.59
N GLU A 114 10.94 6.68 8.70
CA GLU A 114 10.16 5.62 9.34
C GLU A 114 10.18 4.32 8.55
N ALA A 115 10.08 4.38 7.21
CA ALA A 115 10.22 3.22 6.34
C ALA A 115 11.58 2.54 6.55
N LYS A 116 12.67 3.32 6.51
CA LYS A 116 14.04 2.85 6.80
C LYS A 116 14.18 2.27 8.20
N ARG A 117 13.51 2.86 9.20
CA ARG A 117 13.57 2.37 10.58
C ARG A 117 12.96 0.96 10.68
N VAL A 118 11.81 0.73 10.03
CA VAL A 118 11.08 -0.54 10.16
C VAL A 118 11.52 -1.61 9.16
N SER A 119 12.21 -1.25 8.07
CA SER A 119 12.75 -2.19 7.08
C SER A 119 14.21 -2.58 7.37
N LYS A 120 14.68 -3.65 6.70
CA LYS A 120 16.09 -4.04 6.66
C LYS A 120 16.81 -3.53 5.41
N LYS A 121 16.08 -3.39 4.30
CA LYS A 121 16.54 -2.77 3.06
C LYS A 121 16.35 -1.26 3.10
#